data_AF-A0AAD1YDG4-F1
#
_entry.id   AF-A0AAD1YDG4-F1
#
_cell.length_a   1.000
_cell.length_b   1.000
_cell.length_c   1.000
_cell.angle_alpha   90.00
_cell.angle_beta   90.00
_cell.angle_gamma   90.00
#
_symmetry.space_group_name_H-M   'P 1'
#
loop_
_entity.id
_entity.type
_entity.pdbx_description
1 polymer ?
#
loop_
_entity_poly.entity_id
_entity_poly.type
_entity_poly.pdbx_seq_one_letter_code
_entity_poly.pdbx_strand_id
1 'polypeptide(L)' 'MGKLLDYAEKADEIVRLSMNDGYRVNEAIKMVKEKAIKDPRQSSPR' A
#
# COMPACT_ATOMS: atom_id res chain seq x y z
N MET A 1 -10.87 -11.47 10.03
CA MET A 1 -10.44 -11.52 8.62
C MET A 1 -10.13 -10.14 8.00
N GLY A 2 -9.88 -9.06 8.77
CA GLY A 2 -9.79 -7.71 8.17
C GLY A 2 -8.39 -7.16 7.84
N LYS A 3 -7.34 -7.61 8.55
CA LYS A 3 -5.98 -7.05 8.41
C LYS A 3 -5.10 -7.79 7.39
N LEU A 4 -5.33 -9.08 7.18
CA LEU A 4 -4.52 -9.89 6.25
C LEU A 4 -4.82 -9.59 4.78
N LEU A 5 -6.09 -9.37 4.44
CA LEU A 5 -6.48 -8.89 3.10
C LEU A 5 -5.85 -7.52 2.80
N ASP A 6 -5.79 -6.63 3.80
CA ASP A 6 -5.21 -5.29 3.69
C ASP A 6 -3.72 -5.30 3.33
N TYR A 7 -2.94 -6.27 3.84
CA TYR A 7 -1.52 -6.42 3.47
C TYR A 7 -1.34 -7.04 2.09
N ALA A 8 -2.19 -7.99 1.71
CA ALA A 8 -2.14 -8.60 0.39
C ALA A 8 -2.47 -7.58 -0.72
N GLU A 9 -3.50 -6.74 -0.51
CA GLU A 9 -3.86 -5.66 -1.44
C GLU A 9 -2.76 -4.60 -1.55
N LYS A 10 -2.12 -4.23 -0.43
CA LYS A 10 -0.97 -3.31 -0.44
C LYS A 10 0.24 -3.89 -1.18
N ALA A 11 0.51 -5.18 -1.01
CA ALA A 11 1.59 -5.86 -1.71
C ALA A 11 1.34 -5.89 -3.22
N ASP A 12 0.12 -6.18 -3.65
CA ASP A 12 -0.28 -6.16 -5.06
C ASP A 12 -0.13 -4.76 -5.68
N GLU A 13 -0.51 -3.71 -4.92
CA GLU A 13 -0.34 -2.33 -5.38
C GLU A 13 1.14 -1.93 -5.52
N ILE A 14 2.02 -2.39 -4.63
CA ILE A 14 3.48 -2.19 -4.74
C ILE A 14 4.03 -2.93 -5.97
N VAL A 15 3.58 -4.16 -6.22
CA VAL A 15 3.97 -4.94 -7.40
C VAL A 15 3.54 -4.23 -8.67
N ARG A 16 2.29 -3.75 -8.74
CA ARG A 16 1.79 -3.00 -9.88
C ARG A 16 2.60 -1.72 -10.13
N LEU A 17 2.85 -0.92 -9.10
CA LEU A 17 3.63 0.32 -9.23
C LEU A 17 5.07 0.05 -9.67
N SER A 18 5.68 -1.03 -9.18
CA SER A 18 7.08 -1.36 -9.51
C SER A 18 7.25 -2.05 -10.86
N MET A 19 6.34 -2.94 -11.24
CA MET A 19 6.45 -3.72 -12.47
C MET A 19 5.74 -3.09 -13.67
N ASN A 20 4.61 -2.42 -13.47
CA ASN A 20 3.81 -1.86 -14.56
C ASN A 20 4.13 -0.39 -14.81
N ASP A 21 4.32 0.39 -13.73
CA ASP A 21 4.51 1.84 -13.83
C ASP A 21 6.00 2.24 -13.74
N GLY A 22 6.90 1.27 -13.55
CA GLY A 22 8.35 1.46 -13.58
C GLY A 22 8.94 2.17 -12.36
N TYR A 23 8.17 2.34 -11.28
CA TYR A 23 8.67 2.95 -10.06
C TYR A 23 9.67 2.05 -9.35
N ARG A 24 10.66 2.65 -8.69
CA ARG A 24 11.51 1.90 -7.76
C ARG A 24 10.65 1.36 -6.61
N VAL A 25 10.95 0.15 -6.16
CA VAL A 25 10.23 -0.52 -5.06
C VAL A 25 10.10 0.39 -3.83
N ASN A 26 11.16 1.12 -3.47
CA ASN A 26 11.13 2.08 -2.36
C ASN A 26 10.15 3.26 -2.57
N GLU A 27 10.00 3.75 -3.79
CA GLU A 27 9.03 4.81 -4.10
C GLU A 27 7.60 4.26 -4.09
N ALA A 28 7.39 3.08 -4.67
CA ALA A 28 6.10 2.38 -4.63
C ALA A 28 5.63 2.13 -3.18
N ILE A 29 6.52 1.65 -2.31
CA ILE A 29 6.23 1.46 -0.87
C ILE A 29 5.85 2.79 -0.21
N LYS A 30 6.57 3.88 -0.51
CA LYS A 30 6.29 5.20 0.06
C LYS A 30 4.91 5.70 -0.38
N MET A 31 4.56 5.56 -1.66
CA MET A 31 3.27 5.96 -2.22
C MET A 31 2.11 5.18 -1.58
N VAL A 32 2.22 3.86 -1.48
CA VAL A 32 1.19 3.02 -0.83
C VAL A 32 1.05 3.37 0.65
N LYS A 33 2.16 3.64 1.35
CA LYS A 33 2.14 4.08 2.76
C LYS A 33 1.47 5.46 2.93
N GLU A 34 1.76 6.43 2.07
CA GLU A 34 1.14 7.76 2.11
C GLU A 34 -0.36 7.69 1.78
N LYS A 35 -0.76 6.83 0.85
CA LYS A 35 -2.17 6.57 0.51
C LYS A 35 -2.91 5.94 1.69
N ALA A 36 -2.28 5.02 2.41
CA ALA A 36 -2.82 4.40 3.62
C ALA A 36 -2.98 5.39 4.79
N ILE A 37 -2.07 6.36 4.93
CA ILE A 37 -2.17 7.41 5.97
C ILE A 37 -3.31 8.39 5.66
N LYS A 38 -3.54 8.68 4.37
CA LYS A 38 -4.64 9.56 3.93
C LYS A 38 -6.01 8.90 3.96
N ASP A 39 -6.10 7.58 4.03
CA ASP A 39 -7.38 6.90 4.23
C ASP A 39 -7.76 6.92 5.73
N PRO A 40 -8.77 7.71 6.13
CA PRO A 40 -9.17 7.82 7.54
C PRO A 40 -9.70 6.50 8.11
N ARG A 41 -9.96 5.48 7.27
CA ARG A 41 -10.38 4.14 7.69
C ARG A 41 -9.20 3.24 8.10
N GLN A 42 -7.98 3.55 7.64
CA GLN A 42 -6.76 2.83 7.99
C GLN A 42 -5.97 3.52 9.11
N SER A 43 -6.18 4.82 9.34
CA SER A 43 -5.70 5.55 10.52
C SER A 43 -6.57 5.26 11.75
N SER A 44 -6.56 4.02 12.22
CA SER A 44 -7.11 3.68 13.52
C SER A 44 -6.26 2.59 14.16
N PRO A 45 -5.31 2.96 15.04
CA PRO A 45 -4.83 2.03 16.04
C PRO A 45 -5.95 1.87 17.09
N ARG A 46 -6.47 0.66 17.22
CA ARG A 46 -6.92 0.17 18.53
C ARG A 46 -5.78 -0.64 19.12
#